data_AF-A0A7S1NB08-F1
#
_entry.id   AF-A0A7S1NB08-F1
#
_cell.length_a   1.000
_cell.length_b   1.000
_cell.length_c   1.000
_cell.angle_alpha   90.00
_cell.angle_beta   90.00
_cell.angle_gamma   90.00
#
_symmetry.space_group_name_H-M   'P 1'
#
loop_
_entity.id
_entity.type
_entity.pdbx_description
1 polymer ?
#
loop_
_entity_poly.entity_id
_entity_poly.type
_entity_poly.pdbx_seq_one_letter_code
_entity_poly.pdbx_strand_id
1 'polypeptide(L)'
;DLLGVPRDLFGPLTEAMRKPLMRREYQRQIELRKGSSTGPVGPKEVLVPTVSEARQRRFREVAEGRQRALYVVLERPFRTGNVAAILRTCDAFGVTKILLIDPGVDSESETLRRASGSASLWV
;
A
#
# COMPACT_ATOMS: atom_id res chain seq x y z
N ASP A 1 18.43 6.97 18.37
CA ASP A 1 17.61 5.91 18.95
C ASP A 1 16.22 6.39 19.31
N LEU A 2 15.23 5.92 18.54
CA LEU A 2 13.94 5.39 18.99
C LEU A 2 13.46 4.53 17.81
N LEU A 3 13.50 3.22 18.01
CA LEU A 3 13.33 2.08 17.07
C LEU A 3 14.56 1.44 16.42
N GLY A 4 15.77 2.02 16.43
CA GLY A 4 16.99 1.26 16.14
C GLY A 4 17.03 0.42 14.85
N VAL A 5 16.17 0.71 13.86
CA VAL A 5 16.15 -0.02 12.58
C VAL A 5 17.03 0.76 11.59
N PRO A 6 18.11 0.15 11.06
CA PRO A 6 18.92 0.76 10.00
C PRO A 6 18.06 1.12 8.78
N ARG A 7 18.27 2.31 8.18
CA ARG A 7 17.47 2.82 7.02
C ARG A 7 17.60 1.95 5.76
N ASP A 8 18.53 1.03 5.79
CA ASP A 8 18.89 0.03 4.80
C ASP A 8 18.03 -1.25 4.88
N LEU A 9 17.16 -1.40 5.89
CA LEU A 9 16.30 -2.59 6.01
C LEU A 9 15.13 -2.65 5.02
N PHE A 10 14.83 -1.55 4.31
CA PHE A 10 13.85 -1.50 3.23
C PHE A 10 14.53 -1.22 1.88
N GLY A 11 15.56 -2.00 1.55
CA GLY A 11 15.90 -2.25 0.15
C GLY A 11 14.73 -2.93 -0.59
N PRO A 12 14.71 -2.96 -1.93
CA PRO A 12 13.74 -3.79 -2.65
C PRO A 12 13.82 -5.20 -2.08
N LEU A 13 12.71 -5.72 -1.54
CA LEU A 13 12.65 -7.06 -0.97
C LEU A 13 13.39 -8.02 -1.90
N THR A 14 14.52 -8.55 -1.42
CA THR A 14 15.28 -9.49 -2.23
C THR A 14 14.37 -10.67 -2.53
N GLU A 15 14.55 -11.30 -3.69
CA GLU A 15 13.71 -12.41 -4.13
C GLU A 15 13.65 -13.56 -3.09
N ALA A 16 14.70 -13.67 -2.27
CA ALA A 16 14.81 -14.54 -1.10
C ALA A 16 13.84 -14.20 0.04
N MET A 17 13.52 -12.93 0.27
CA MET A 17 12.59 -12.45 1.30
C MET A 17 11.13 -12.38 0.82
N ARG A 18 10.92 -12.30 -0.50
CA ARG A 18 9.57 -12.30 -1.10
C ARG A 18 8.88 -13.66 -0.97
N LYS A 19 9.63 -14.77 -1.07
CA LYS A 19 9.10 -16.14 -1.01
C LYS A 19 8.51 -16.54 0.37
N PRO A 20 9.14 -16.23 1.52
CA PRO A 20 8.59 -16.55 2.85
C PRO A 20 7.33 -15.75 3.24
N LEU A 21 7.28 -14.46 2.90
CA LEU A 21 6.12 -13.59 3.19
C LEU A 21 4.89 -14.02 2.39
N MET A 22 5.07 -14.28 1.09
CA MET A 22 4.01 -14.83 0.23
C MET A 22 3.53 -16.21 0.71
N ARG A 23 4.42 -17.04 1.28
CA ARG A 23 4.03 -18.34 1.86
C ARG A 23 3.05 -18.20 3.02
N ARG A 24 3.25 -17.22 3.91
CA ARG A 24 2.38 -17.02 5.09
C ARG A 24 0.98 -16.54 4.68
N GLU A 25 0.90 -15.58 3.75
CA GLU A 25 -0.39 -15.10 3.24
C GLU A 25 -1.10 -16.16 2.42
N TYR A 26 -0.36 -16.95 1.64
CA TYR A 26 -0.88 -18.10 0.90
C TYR A 26 -1.41 -19.20 1.82
N GLN A 27 -0.69 -19.53 2.90
CA GLN A 27 -1.15 -20.50 3.90
C GLN A 27 -2.43 -20.05 4.59
N ARG A 28 -2.54 -18.75 4.92
CA ARG A 28 -3.76 -18.14 5.48
C ARG A 28 -4.95 -18.27 4.53
N GLN A 29 -4.74 -18.05 3.23
CA GLN A 29 -5.79 -18.20 2.21
C GLN A 29 -6.20 -19.66 1.97
N ILE A 30 -5.27 -20.62 2.12
CA ILE A 30 -5.57 -22.06 2.06
C ILE A 30 -6.44 -22.46 3.25
N GLU A 31 -6.12 -22.02 4.47
CA GLU A 31 -6.92 -22.32 5.66
C GLU A 31 -8.35 -21.78 5.55
N LEU A 32 -8.51 -20.56 5.03
CA LEU A 32 -9.81 -19.95 4.74
C LEU A 32 -10.65 -20.74 3.71
N ARG A 33 -10.00 -21.52 2.83
CA ARG A 33 -10.66 -22.34 1.78
C ARG A 33 -10.96 -23.77 2.21
N LYS A 34 -10.34 -24.28 3.28
CA LYS A 34 -10.60 -25.65 3.80
C LYS A 34 -12.03 -25.84 4.34
N GLY A 35 -12.82 -24.77 4.48
CA GLY A 35 -14.23 -24.82 4.88
C GLY A 35 -15.25 -25.11 3.78
N SER A 36 -14.85 -25.24 2.50
CA SER A 36 -15.80 -25.47 1.39
C SER A 36 -15.34 -26.61 0.47
N SER A 37 -15.67 -27.86 0.83
CA SER A 37 -15.60 -29.03 -0.05
C SER A 37 -16.71 -28.96 -1.12
N THR A 38 -16.60 -29.45 -2.37
CA THR A 38 -16.03 -30.72 -2.85
C THR A 38 -15.64 -30.63 -4.34
N GLY A 39 -14.49 -31.19 -4.72
CA GLY A 39 -14.10 -31.45 -6.12
C GLY A 39 -12.58 -31.62 -6.29
N PRO A 40 -12.09 -32.51 -7.18
CA PRO A 40 -10.66 -32.72 -7.36
C PRO A 40 -10.06 -31.50 -8.08
N VAL A 41 -9.40 -30.63 -7.31
CA VAL A 41 -8.67 -29.49 -7.85
C VAL A 41 -7.25 -29.97 -8.17
N GLY A 42 -7.00 -30.30 -9.44
CA GLY A 42 -5.63 -30.43 -9.95
C GLY A 42 -4.82 -29.17 -9.64
N PRO A 43 -3.47 -29.20 -9.65
CA PRO A 43 -2.65 -28.07 -9.25
C PRO A 43 -3.03 -26.84 -10.07
N LYS A 44 -3.82 -25.94 -9.46
CA LYS A 44 -4.14 -24.64 -10.05
C LYS A 44 -2.83 -23.89 -10.01
N GLU A 45 -2.15 -23.84 -11.15
CA GLU A 45 -1.03 -22.93 -11.37
C GLU A 45 -1.40 -21.58 -10.79
N VAL A 46 -0.65 -21.17 -9.78
CA VAL A 46 -0.82 -19.87 -9.17
C VAL A 46 -0.35 -18.87 -10.21
N LEU A 47 -1.30 -18.31 -10.97
CA LEU A 47 -1.07 -17.18 -11.86
C LEU A 47 -0.56 -16.01 -11.02
N VAL A 48 0.76 -15.85 -10.97
CA VAL A 48 1.38 -14.62 -10.45
C VAL A 48 0.98 -13.51 -11.41
N PRO A 49 0.28 -12.45 -10.96
CA PRO A 49 -0.15 -11.39 -11.87
C PRO A 49 1.08 -10.71 -12.48
N THR A 50 1.33 -10.93 -13.76
CA THR A 50 2.40 -10.24 -14.49
C THR A 50 1.96 -8.79 -14.73
N VAL A 51 2.70 -7.82 -14.18
CA VAL A 51 2.44 -6.40 -14.44
C VAL A 51 2.84 -6.08 -15.88
N SER A 52 1.91 -5.63 -16.70
CA SER A 52 2.18 -5.29 -18.10
C SER A 52 3.26 -4.21 -18.22
N GLU A 53 4.04 -4.26 -19.29
CA GLU A 53 5.10 -3.27 -19.56
C GLU A 53 4.55 -1.83 -19.59
N ALA A 54 3.35 -1.63 -20.15
CA ALA A 54 2.68 -0.33 -20.13
C ALA A 54 2.42 0.17 -18.70
N ARG A 55 2.00 -0.72 -17.80
CA ARG A 55 1.75 -0.37 -16.40
C ARG A 55 3.04 -0.12 -15.64
N GLN A 56 4.10 -0.90 -15.90
CA GLN A 56 5.42 -0.65 -15.33
C GLN A 56 5.98 0.72 -15.78
N ARG A 57 5.83 1.05 -17.07
CA ARG A 57 6.24 2.35 -17.62
C ARG A 57 5.49 3.48 -16.92
N ARG A 58 4.16 3.33 -16.77
CA ARG A 58 3.34 4.33 -16.07
C ARG A 58 3.75 4.52 -14.61
N PHE A 59 4.09 3.45 -13.90
CA PHE A 59 4.59 3.55 -12.53
C PHE A 59 5.92 4.31 -12.45
N ARG A 60 6.83 4.09 -13.41
CA ARG A 60 8.09 4.84 -13.49
C ARG A 60 7.84 6.33 -13.75
N GLU A 61 7.02 6.66 -14.75
CA GLU A 61 6.64 8.06 -15.06
C GLU A 61 6.04 8.78 -13.84
N VAL A 62 5.14 8.13 -13.11
CA VAL A 62 4.53 8.72 -11.91
C VAL A 62 5.55 8.87 -10.77
N ALA A 63 6.44 7.89 -10.59
CA ALA A 63 7.47 7.93 -9.56
C ALA A 63 8.51 9.05 -9.80
N GLU A 64 8.84 9.31 -11.06
CA GLU A 64 9.76 10.39 -11.47
C GLU A 64 9.17 11.79 -11.19
N GLY A 65 7.85 11.95 -11.31
CA GLY A 65 7.16 13.21 -11.03
C GLY A 65 6.93 13.54 -9.55
N ARG A 66 7.34 12.66 -8.62
CA ARG A 66 7.09 12.83 -7.18
C ARG A 66 7.94 13.94 -6.56
N GLN A 67 7.32 14.74 -5.71
CA GLN A 67 7.89 15.88 -5.00
C GLN A 67 8.39 15.46 -3.60
N ARG A 68 9.54 14.80 -3.52
CA ARG A 68 10.07 14.23 -2.25
C ARG A 68 10.41 15.26 -1.16
N ALA A 69 10.55 16.53 -1.53
CA ALA A 69 10.85 17.64 -0.61
C ALA A 69 9.62 18.48 -0.25
N LEU A 70 8.45 18.17 -0.80
CA LEU A 70 7.20 18.84 -0.49
C LEU A 70 6.39 18.00 0.51
N TYR A 71 6.03 18.63 1.62
CA TYR A 71 5.25 18.02 2.70
C TYR A 71 3.99 18.82 2.92
N VAL A 72 2.88 18.13 3.20
CA VAL A 72 1.62 18.76 3.62
C VAL A 72 1.39 18.42 5.07
N VAL A 73 1.12 19.44 5.89
CA VAL A 73 0.82 19.27 7.32
C VAL A 73 -0.65 19.58 7.53
N LEU A 74 -1.38 18.65 8.15
CA LEU A 74 -2.77 18.81 8.53
C LEU A 74 -2.88 18.87 10.05
N GLU A 75 -3.23 20.04 10.58
CA GLU A 75 -3.49 20.21 11.99
C GLU A 75 -4.97 19.93 12.31
N ARG A 76 -5.19 19.03 13.26
CA ARG A 76 -6.50 18.64 13.79
C ARG A 76 -7.54 18.31 12.71
N PRO A 77 -7.23 17.41 11.75
CA PRO A 77 -8.25 16.94 10.80
C PRO A 77 -9.28 16.03 11.50
N PHE A 78 -10.58 16.32 11.33
CA PHE A 78 -11.67 15.57 11.96
C PHE A 78 -12.58 14.82 10.99
N ARG A 79 -12.58 15.19 9.70
CA ARG A 79 -13.48 14.59 8.70
C ARG A 79 -12.69 13.67 7.77
N THR A 80 -12.93 12.36 7.86
CA THR A 80 -12.30 11.35 7.00
C THR A 80 -12.44 11.67 5.52
N GLY A 81 -13.61 12.17 5.08
CA GLY A 81 -13.83 12.56 3.68
C GLY A 81 -12.91 13.68 3.21
N ASN A 82 -12.59 14.65 4.07
CA ASN A 82 -11.67 15.74 3.74
C ASN A 82 -10.24 15.21 3.64
N VAL A 83 -9.81 14.37 4.59
CA VAL A 83 -8.47 13.76 4.57
C VAL A 83 -8.32 12.86 3.33
N ALA A 84 -9.33 12.09 2.98
CA ALA A 84 -9.34 11.30 1.75
C ALA A 84 -9.27 12.15 0.47
N ALA A 85 -9.94 13.31 0.45
CA ALA A 85 -9.82 14.25 -0.67
C ALA A 85 -8.40 14.83 -0.76
N ILE A 86 -7.82 15.22 0.39
CA ILE A 86 -6.44 15.73 0.46
C ILE A 86 -5.43 14.68 0.01
N LEU A 87 -5.59 13.40 0.41
CA LEU A 87 -4.74 12.31 -0.07
C LEU A 87 -4.77 12.19 -1.60
N ARG A 88 -5.96 12.25 -2.21
CA ARG A 88 -6.11 12.21 -3.67
C ARG A 88 -5.49 13.44 -4.34
N THR A 89 -5.62 14.61 -3.74
CA THR A 89 -4.94 15.83 -4.19
C THR A 89 -3.43 15.68 -4.11
N CYS A 90 -2.89 15.20 -3.00
CA CYS A 90 -1.46 14.95 -2.81
C CYS A 90 -0.92 13.97 -3.85
N ASP A 91 -1.66 12.89 -4.14
CA ASP A 91 -1.28 11.92 -5.16
C ASP A 91 -1.19 12.57 -6.56
N ALA A 92 -2.16 13.43 -6.90
CA ALA A 92 -2.19 14.15 -8.18
C ALA A 92 -1.03 15.16 -8.34
N PHE A 93 -0.62 15.82 -7.26
CA PHE A 93 0.50 16.77 -7.26
C PHE A 93 1.87 16.12 -7.00
N GLY A 94 1.91 14.80 -6.82
CA GLY A 94 3.14 14.05 -6.57
C GLY A 94 3.69 14.22 -5.15
N VAL A 95 2.92 14.74 -4.21
CA VAL A 95 3.28 14.73 -2.77
C VAL A 95 3.28 13.29 -2.28
N THR A 96 4.34 12.89 -1.58
CA THR A 96 4.51 11.49 -1.13
C THR A 96 4.29 11.30 0.36
N LYS A 97 4.13 12.39 1.12
CA LYS A 97 4.02 12.35 2.58
C LYS A 97 3.13 13.48 3.06
N ILE A 98 2.17 13.13 3.91
CA ILE A 98 1.43 14.08 4.75
C ILE A 98 1.81 13.86 6.22
N LEU A 99 1.79 14.92 7.02
CA LEU A 99 1.94 14.86 8.46
C LEU A 99 0.64 15.27 9.12
N LEU A 100 0.18 14.48 10.09
CA LEU A 100 -1.02 14.77 10.86
C LEU A 100 -0.60 15.22 12.26
N ILE A 101 -1.14 16.35 12.72
CA ILE A 101 -0.96 16.85 14.08
C ILE A 101 -2.31 16.77 14.78
N ASP A 102 -2.39 16.08 15.92
CA ASP A 102 -3.61 15.83 16.69
C ASP A 102 -4.82 15.39 15.84
N PRO A 103 -4.68 14.35 15.00
CA PRO A 103 -5.78 13.92 14.14
C PRO A 103 -6.95 13.40 14.97
N GLY A 104 -8.14 13.93 14.70
CA GLY A 104 -9.40 13.35 15.15
C GLY A 104 -9.90 12.22 14.23
N VAL A 105 -9.18 11.95 13.14
CA VAL A 105 -9.39 10.79 12.26
C VAL A 105 -8.36 9.70 12.57
N ASP A 106 -8.77 8.45 12.42
CA ASP A 106 -7.83 7.32 12.42
C ASP A 106 -7.20 7.14 11.03
N SER A 107 -5.88 7.32 10.95
CA SER A 107 -5.10 7.24 9.70
C SER A 107 -5.06 5.82 9.12
N GLU A 108 -5.20 4.79 9.95
CA GLU A 108 -5.18 3.39 9.53
C GLU A 108 -6.59 2.84 9.30
N SER A 109 -7.62 3.68 9.48
CA SER A 109 -9.00 3.24 9.34
C SER A 109 -9.28 2.76 7.91
N GLU A 110 -9.96 1.62 7.81
CA GLU A 110 -10.43 1.09 6.53
C GLU A 110 -11.34 2.08 5.80
N THR A 111 -12.12 2.88 6.53
CA THR A 111 -12.94 3.95 5.95
C THR A 111 -12.08 5.00 5.24
N LEU A 112 -10.97 5.44 5.82
CA LEU A 112 -10.06 6.36 5.17
C LEU A 112 -9.44 5.73 3.93
N ARG A 113 -8.89 4.52 4.05
CA ARG A 113 -8.27 3.77 2.93
C ARG A 113 -9.22 3.61 1.75
N ARG A 114 -10.48 3.25 2.01
CA ARG A 114 -11.51 3.13 0.96
C ARG A 114 -11.84 4.48 0.33
N ALA A 115 -12.01 5.53 1.14
CA ALA A 115 -12.37 6.85 0.64
C ALA A 115 -11.23 7.52 -0.18
N SER A 116 -9.97 7.24 0.15
CA SER A 116 -8.81 7.72 -0.61
C SER A 116 -8.55 6.93 -1.91
N GLY A 117 -9.14 5.75 -2.06
CA GLY A 117 -8.88 4.87 -3.19
C GLY A 117 -7.42 4.45 -3.26
N SER A 118 -6.82 4.47 -4.45
CA SER A 118 -5.41 4.11 -4.60
C SER A 118 -4.44 5.09 -3.94
N ALA A 119 -4.85 6.34 -3.64
CA ALA A 119 -3.95 7.37 -3.12
C ALA A 119 -3.27 6.96 -1.81
N SER A 120 -3.95 6.19 -0.94
CA SER A 120 -3.36 5.67 0.30
C SER A 120 -2.26 4.62 0.10
N LEU A 121 -1.98 4.21 -1.13
CA LEU A 121 -0.83 3.35 -1.46
C LEU A 121 0.40 4.17 -1.87
N TRP A 122 0.23 5.46 -2.19
CA TRP A 122 1.26 6.30 -2.82
C TRP A 122 1.64 7.54 -2.00
N VAL A 123 0.81 7.93 -1.03
CA VAL A 123 0.93 9.13 -0.19
C VAL A 123 0.99 8.76 1.28
#